data_AF-A0A2K2VFZ9-F1
#
_entry.id   AF-A0A2K2VFZ9-F1
#
_cell.length_a   1.000
_cell.length_b   1.000
_cell.length_c   1.000
_cell.angle_alpha   90.00
_cell.angle_beta   90.00
_cell.angle_gamma   90.00
#
_symmetry.space_group_name_H-M   'P 1'
#
loop_
_entity.id
_entity.type
_entity.pdbx_description
1 polymer ?
#
loop_
_entity_poly.entity_id
_entity_poly.type
_entity_poly.pdbx_seq_one_letter_code
_entity_poly.pdbx_strand_id
1 'polypeptide(L)'
;MNKFGKDYRGERQPRRQESPRGGEERGRFREEELVPRPVNGKCNNLCPLFWCTKRAYQIRRDPKSGRKYVFCSWIGDECIGASCQYATCKSNYLLPDGSCGYLKQKSQATAEDKEIFEDLVKEDIDNKVKDFISKKLGKKKLDDLL
;
A
#
# COMPACT_ATOMS: atom_id res chain seq x y z
N MET A 1 1.14 -72.22 -35.58
CA MET A 1 0.13 -71.49 -36.38
C MET A 1 -0.92 -70.96 -35.43
N ASN A 2 -1.05 -69.63 -35.31
CA ASN A 2 -2.33 -68.90 -35.30
C ASN A 2 -2.05 -67.41 -35.11
N LYS A 3 -2.47 -66.67 -36.13
CA LYS A 3 -2.30 -65.23 -36.32
C LYS A 3 -3.40 -64.51 -35.53
N PHE A 4 -3.05 -63.70 -34.54
CA PHE A 4 -3.97 -62.69 -34.01
C PHE A 4 -3.64 -61.35 -34.66
N GLY A 5 -4.56 -60.91 -35.53
CA GLY A 5 -4.51 -59.63 -36.22
C GLY A 5 -4.59 -58.46 -35.25
N LYS A 6 -3.83 -57.41 -35.54
CA LYS A 6 -3.88 -56.13 -34.85
C LYS A 6 -4.97 -55.27 -35.49
N ASP A 7 -6.14 -55.22 -34.86
CA ASP A 7 -7.20 -54.28 -35.22
C ASP A 7 -6.95 -52.93 -34.53
N TYR A 8 -6.26 -52.02 -35.22
CA TYR A 8 -6.15 -50.62 -34.81
C TYR A 8 -7.45 -49.87 -35.16
N ARG A 9 -8.45 -49.90 -34.28
CA ARG A 9 -9.57 -48.94 -34.30
C ARG A 9 -9.17 -47.67 -33.56
N GLY A 10 -8.98 -46.58 -34.29
CA GLY A 10 -8.71 -45.26 -33.75
C GLY A 10 -9.79 -44.81 -32.77
N GLU A 11 -9.37 -44.48 -31.55
CA GLU A 11 -10.23 -43.93 -30.52
C GLU A 11 -10.59 -42.47 -30.88
N ARG A 12 -11.88 -42.23 -31.11
CA ARG A 12 -12.46 -40.89 -31.26
C ARG A 12 -12.31 -40.16 -29.91
N GLN A 13 -11.47 -39.14 -29.87
CA GLN A 13 -11.36 -38.25 -28.71
C GLN A 13 -12.73 -37.62 -28.39
N PRO A 14 -13.17 -37.58 -27.12
CA PRO A 14 -14.40 -36.90 -26.77
C PRO A 14 -14.26 -35.38 -27.00
N ARG A 15 -15.25 -34.78 -27.69
CA ARG A 15 -15.34 -33.32 -27.85
C ARG A 15 -15.23 -32.65 -26.48
N ARG A 16 -14.22 -31.78 -26.31
CA ARG A 16 -14.21 -30.79 -25.22
C ARG A 16 -15.53 -30.05 -25.28
N GLN A 17 -16.35 -30.20 -24.23
CA GLN A 17 -17.46 -29.30 -24.02
C GLN A 17 -16.86 -27.93 -23.70
N GLU A 18 -16.96 -27.01 -24.66
CA GLU A 18 -16.59 -25.62 -24.45
C GLU A 18 -17.53 -25.05 -23.38
N SER A 19 -16.97 -24.69 -22.23
CA SER A 19 -17.72 -24.05 -21.16
C SER A 19 -18.32 -22.72 -21.68
N PRO A 20 -19.58 -22.40 -21.36
CA PRO A 20 -20.19 -21.14 -21.78
C PRO A 20 -19.35 -19.95 -21.31
N ARG A 21 -19.12 -18.99 -22.21
CA ARG A 21 -18.52 -17.68 -21.90
C ARG A 21 -19.47 -16.90 -21.00
N GLY A 22 -19.44 -17.21 -19.72
CA GLY A 22 -20.24 -16.55 -18.70
C GLY A 22 -19.68 -15.18 -18.37
N GLY A 23 -20.43 -14.15 -18.75
CA GLY A 23 -20.76 -13.01 -17.90
C GLY A 23 -19.60 -12.20 -17.34
N GLU A 24 -19.33 -11.10 -18.02
CA GLU A 24 -18.52 -9.96 -17.59
C GLU A 24 -19.20 -9.22 -16.41
N GLU A 25 -19.26 -9.83 -15.23
CA GLU A 25 -19.53 -9.11 -13.99
C GLU A 25 -18.19 -8.88 -13.26
N ARG A 26 -17.41 -7.92 -13.79
CA ARG A 26 -16.34 -7.30 -13.01
C ARG A 26 -17.02 -6.60 -11.84
N GLY A 27 -17.16 -7.33 -10.74
CA GLY A 27 -17.54 -6.75 -9.46
C GLY A 27 -16.71 -5.50 -9.25
N ARG A 28 -17.36 -4.38 -8.96
CA ARG A 28 -16.72 -3.21 -8.35
C ARG A 28 -16.15 -3.67 -7.02
N PHE A 29 -14.99 -4.31 -7.04
CA PHE A 29 -14.13 -4.34 -5.88
C PHE A 29 -13.85 -2.87 -5.60
N ARG A 30 -14.49 -2.35 -4.55
CA ARG A 30 -14.00 -1.16 -3.87
C ARG A 30 -12.54 -1.48 -3.59
N GLU A 31 -11.65 -0.85 -4.34
CA GLU A 31 -10.22 -0.87 -4.08
C GLU A 31 -10.08 -0.18 -2.73
N GLU A 32 -10.22 -0.96 -1.65
CA GLU A 32 -9.89 -0.50 -0.32
C GLU A 32 -8.40 -0.21 -0.40
N GLU A 33 -8.09 1.08 -0.47
CA GLU A 33 -6.76 1.60 -0.73
C GLU A 33 -5.78 0.88 0.19
N LEU A 34 -4.86 0.12 -0.41
CA LEU A 34 -3.90 -0.67 0.37
C LEU A 34 -2.91 0.29 1.04
N VAL A 35 -3.26 0.78 2.22
CA VAL A 35 -2.43 1.70 2.99
C VAL A 35 -1.38 0.93 3.80
N PRO A 36 -0.11 1.39 3.85
CA PRO A 36 0.92 0.80 4.71
C PRO A 36 0.50 0.81 6.19
N ARG A 37 0.73 -0.31 6.90
CA ARG A 37 0.43 -0.47 8.34
C ARG A 37 1.69 -0.79 9.15
N PRO A 38 2.57 0.19 9.40
CA PRO A 38 3.76 -0.03 10.22
C PRO A 38 3.43 -0.29 11.69
N VAL A 39 4.28 -1.05 12.38
CA VAL A 39 4.20 -1.30 13.82
C VAL A 39 5.44 -0.70 14.45
N ASN A 40 5.27 0.21 15.42
CA ASN A 40 6.37 0.93 16.08
C ASN A 40 7.37 1.56 15.09
N GLY A 41 6.87 2.19 14.03
CA GLY A 41 7.71 2.83 13.01
C GLY A 41 8.33 1.90 11.97
N LYS A 42 8.18 0.58 12.12
CA LYS A 42 8.82 -0.43 11.26
C LYS A 42 7.81 -1.14 10.36
N CYS A 43 8.28 -1.56 9.19
CA CYS A 43 7.53 -2.47 8.34
C CYS A 43 7.41 -3.84 9.00
N ASN A 44 6.30 -4.54 8.76
CA ASN A 44 6.06 -5.89 9.27
C ASN A 44 5.51 -6.80 8.16
N ASN A 45 5.65 -8.11 8.36
CA ASN A 45 5.25 -9.16 7.42
C ASN A 45 3.73 -9.28 7.20
N LEU A 46 2.91 -8.73 8.10
CA LEU A 46 1.45 -8.70 7.97
C LEU A 46 0.91 -7.42 7.32
N CYS A 47 1.77 -6.47 6.97
CA CYS A 47 1.38 -5.26 6.26
C CYS A 47 0.76 -5.64 4.90
N PRO A 48 -0.35 -5.02 4.47
CA PRO A 48 -1.01 -5.35 3.19
C PRO A 48 -0.11 -5.18 1.96
N LEU A 49 0.91 -4.32 2.08
CA LEU A 49 1.89 -4.04 1.04
C LEU A 49 3.19 -4.84 1.18
N PHE A 50 3.33 -5.65 2.24
CA PHE A 50 4.48 -6.52 2.38
C PHE A 50 4.50 -7.56 1.26
N TRP A 51 5.68 -7.76 0.68
CA TRP A 51 5.87 -8.69 -0.42
C TRP A 51 7.18 -9.46 -0.26
N CYS A 52 7.15 -10.74 -0.63
CA CYS A 52 8.33 -11.59 -0.69
C CYS A 52 8.67 -11.85 -2.17
N THR A 53 9.85 -11.45 -2.61
CA THR A 53 10.30 -11.64 -4.00
C THR A 53 10.44 -13.12 -4.38
N LYS A 54 10.71 -14.00 -3.41
CA LYS A 54 10.71 -15.47 -3.57
C LYS A 54 9.32 -16.10 -3.62
N ARG A 55 8.25 -15.32 -3.39
CA ARG A 55 6.85 -15.81 -3.32
C ARG A 55 6.65 -16.98 -2.34
N ALA A 56 7.48 -17.04 -1.31
CA ALA A 56 7.47 -18.12 -0.31
C ALA A 56 6.68 -17.75 0.95
N TYR A 57 5.97 -16.62 0.98
CA TYR A 57 5.23 -16.18 2.17
C TYR A 57 3.80 -16.75 2.16
N GLN A 58 3.35 -17.25 3.31
CA GLN A 58 1.99 -17.76 3.50
C GLN A 58 1.44 -17.22 4.82
N ILE A 59 0.29 -16.55 4.80
CA ILE A 59 -0.36 -16.13 6.04
C ILE A 59 -1.05 -17.36 6.64
N ARG A 60 -0.63 -17.74 7.85
CA ARG A 60 -1.20 -18.85 8.61
C ARG A 60 -1.77 -18.35 9.93
N ARG A 61 -2.53 -19.23 10.59
CA ARG A 61 -3.08 -19.00 11.92
C ARG A 61 -2.60 -20.11 12.84
N ASP A 62 -2.06 -19.73 13.98
CA ASP A 62 -1.68 -20.69 15.02
C ASP A 62 -2.97 -21.32 15.60
N PRO A 63 -3.13 -22.65 15.58
CA PRO A 63 -4.32 -23.31 16.13
C PRO A 63 -4.52 -23.10 17.63
N LYS A 64 -3.43 -22.89 18.39
CA LYS A 64 -3.49 -22.75 19.85
C LYS A 64 -3.79 -21.33 20.27
N SER A 65 -3.02 -20.37 19.75
CA SER A 65 -3.15 -18.95 20.13
C SER A 65 -4.12 -18.16 19.25
N GLY A 66 -4.48 -18.68 18.08
CA GLY A 66 -5.27 -17.95 17.09
C GLY A 66 -4.50 -16.79 16.42
N ARG A 67 -3.21 -16.59 16.75
CA ARG A 67 -2.41 -15.49 16.19
C ARG A 67 -2.17 -15.71 14.70
N LYS A 68 -2.31 -14.64 13.92
CA LYS A 68 -1.88 -14.65 12.52
C LYS A 68 -0.37 -14.46 12.48
N TYR A 69 0.30 -15.25 11.65
CA TYR A 69 1.73 -15.12 11.39
C TYR A 69 2.01 -15.43 9.93
N VAL A 70 3.18 -15.01 9.44
CA VAL A 70 3.61 -15.34 8.09
C VAL A 70 4.59 -16.49 8.17
N PHE A 71 4.31 -17.57 7.46
CA PHE A 71 5.16 -18.74 7.32
C PHE A 71 5.94 -18.66 6.01
N CYS A 72 7.23 -18.95 6.06
CA CYS A 72 8.09 -19.07 4.88
C CYS A 72 8.12 -20.51 4.40
N SER A 73 7.47 -20.83 3.27
CA SER A 73 7.45 -22.19 2.72
C SER A 73 8.80 -22.66 2.18
N TRP A 74 9.74 -21.76 1.92
CA TRP A 74 11.08 -22.10 1.44
C TRP A 74 12.02 -22.52 2.58
N ILE A 75 12.01 -21.78 3.68
CA ILE A 75 12.83 -22.11 4.88
C ILE A 75 12.11 -23.15 5.77
N GLY A 76 10.78 -23.14 5.78
CA GLY A 76 9.97 -23.99 6.65
C GLY A 76 9.72 -23.42 8.05
N ASP A 77 9.85 -22.10 8.24
CA ASP A 77 9.73 -21.44 9.55
C ASP A 77 8.95 -20.10 9.48
N GLU A 78 8.68 -19.48 10.63
CA GLU A 78 8.08 -18.15 10.74
C GLU A 78 8.96 -17.08 10.07
N CYS A 79 8.32 -16.19 9.32
CA CYS A 79 8.99 -15.17 8.54
C CYS A 79 9.52 -14.06 9.44
N ILE A 80 10.82 -13.78 9.35
CA ILE A 80 11.52 -12.71 10.08
C ILE A 80 11.17 -11.28 9.60
N GLY A 81 10.27 -11.13 8.62
CA GLY A 81 9.76 -9.85 8.16
C GLY A 81 10.80 -8.96 7.48
N ALA A 82 10.87 -7.70 7.90
CA ALA A 82 11.71 -6.66 7.27
C ALA A 82 13.20 -7.01 7.20
N SER A 83 13.70 -7.85 8.11
CA SER A 83 15.10 -8.29 8.12
C SER A 83 15.42 -9.35 7.05
N CYS A 84 14.42 -9.87 6.33
CA CYS A 84 14.64 -10.84 5.27
C CYS A 84 15.18 -10.15 4.01
N GLN A 85 16.24 -10.70 3.42
CA GLN A 85 16.81 -10.23 2.14
C GLN A 85 15.81 -10.20 0.96
N TYR A 86 14.73 -10.97 1.06
CA TYR A 86 13.67 -11.05 0.04
C TYR A 86 12.43 -10.21 0.39
N ALA A 87 12.44 -9.52 1.52
CA ALA A 87 11.36 -8.62 1.92
C ALA A 87 11.40 -7.34 1.09
N THR A 88 10.23 -6.93 0.61
CA THR A 88 10.03 -5.64 -0.05
C THR A 88 8.64 -5.10 0.24
N CYS A 89 8.44 -3.82 -0.03
CA CYS A 89 7.13 -3.18 -0.01
C CYS A 89 6.68 -2.94 -1.44
N LYS A 90 5.43 -3.32 -1.79
CA LYS A 90 4.88 -3.06 -3.14
C LYS A 90 4.92 -1.58 -3.53
N SER A 91 4.84 -0.69 -2.54
CA SER A 91 4.91 0.76 -2.73
C SER A 91 6.26 1.37 -2.31
N ASN A 92 7.31 0.54 -2.18
CA ASN A 92 8.70 0.97 -1.90
C ASN A 92 8.92 1.76 -0.58
N TYR A 93 8.07 1.55 0.43
CA TYR A 93 8.24 2.17 1.75
C TYR A 93 9.16 1.42 2.72
N LEU A 94 9.62 0.21 2.39
CA LEU A 94 10.53 -0.54 3.26
C LEU A 94 11.96 -0.02 3.06
N LEU A 95 12.52 0.61 4.10
CA LEU A 95 13.91 1.07 4.10
C LEU A 95 14.88 -0.05 4.54
N PRO A 96 16.19 0.06 4.21
CA PRO A 96 17.18 -0.97 4.55
C PRO A 96 17.34 -1.25 6.05
N ASP A 97 17.04 -0.27 6.91
CA ASP A 97 17.02 -0.40 8.36
C ASP A 97 15.75 -1.08 8.91
N GLY A 98 14.81 -1.44 8.02
CA GLY A 98 13.51 -2.00 8.34
C GLY A 98 12.44 -0.97 8.71
N SER A 99 12.78 0.33 8.70
CA SER A 99 11.82 1.41 8.98
C SER A 99 10.85 1.61 7.81
N CYS A 100 9.66 2.15 8.10
CA CYS A 100 8.65 2.43 7.09
C CYS A 100 8.69 3.89 6.66
N GLY A 101 9.12 4.16 5.43
CA GLY A 101 9.20 5.50 4.83
C GLY A 101 7.84 6.22 4.72
N TYR A 102 6.73 5.47 4.75
CA TYR A 102 5.38 6.04 4.75
C TYR A 102 5.15 7.03 5.90
N LEU A 103 5.67 6.73 7.10
CA LEU A 103 5.52 7.62 8.24
C LEU A 103 6.33 8.90 8.10
N LYS A 104 7.52 8.81 7.48
CA LYS A 104 8.38 9.98 7.21
C LYS A 104 7.69 10.92 6.23
N GLN A 105 7.18 10.40 5.12
CA GLN A 105 6.43 11.18 4.14
C GLN A 105 5.17 11.80 4.75
N LYS A 106 4.40 11.02 5.52
CA LYS A 106 3.21 11.53 6.19
C LYS A 106 3.54 12.65 7.18
N SER A 107 4.63 12.54 7.93
CA SER A 107 5.05 13.60 8.85
C SER A 107 5.50 14.88 8.13
N GLN A 108 6.17 14.75 6.97
CA GLN A 108 6.60 15.90 6.16
C GLN A 108 5.40 16.61 5.55
N ALA A 109 4.47 15.87 4.95
CA ALA A 109 3.23 16.44 4.41
C ALA A 109 2.47 17.23 5.49
N THR A 110 2.33 16.67 6.70
CA THR A 110 1.66 17.39 7.80
C THR A 110 2.43 18.62 8.33
N ALA A 111 3.74 18.70 8.10
CA ALA A 111 4.54 19.87 8.49
C ALA A 111 4.40 20.97 7.45
N GLU A 112 4.54 20.64 6.17
CA GLU A 112 4.34 21.56 5.05
C GLU A 112 2.91 22.14 5.05
N ASP A 113 1.90 21.30 5.27
CA ASP A 113 0.50 21.73 5.38
C ASP A 113 0.28 22.73 6.53
N LYS A 114 1.01 22.58 7.65
CA LYS A 114 0.93 23.50 8.78
C LYS A 114 1.60 24.84 8.48
N GLU A 115 2.77 24.81 7.84
CA GLU A 115 3.48 26.04 7.44
C GLU A 115 2.62 26.87 6.47
N ILE A 116 2.03 26.22 5.46
CA ILE A 116 1.12 26.87 4.51
C ILE A 116 -0.08 27.49 5.25
N PHE A 117 -0.67 26.76 6.19
CA PHE A 117 -1.82 27.27 6.94
C PHE A 117 -1.44 28.47 7.83
N GLU A 118 -0.28 28.42 8.50
CA GLU A 118 0.19 29.53 9.34
C GLU A 118 0.46 30.79 8.54
N ASP A 119 1.04 30.68 7.33
CA ASP A 119 1.34 31.84 6.49
C ASP A 119 0.07 32.50 5.96
N LEU A 120 -0.93 31.73 5.54
CA LEU A 120 -2.25 32.26 5.17
C LEU A 120 -2.92 33.01 6.32
N VAL A 121 -2.79 32.50 7.55
CA VAL A 121 -3.34 33.16 8.75
C VAL A 121 -2.61 34.47 9.04
N LYS A 122 -1.28 34.53 8.89
CA LYS A 122 -0.51 35.77 9.07
C LYS A 122 -0.89 36.81 8.02
N GLU A 123 -1.01 36.43 6.75
CA GLU A 123 -1.44 37.33 5.68
C GLU A 123 -2.83 37.93 5.96
N ASP A 124 -3.79 37.12 6.41
CA ASP A 124 -5.13 37.58 6.77
C ASP A 124 -5.14 38.55 7.97
N ILE A 125 -4.28 38.31 8.96
CA ILE A 125 -4.14 39.20 10.12
C ILE A 125 -3.51 40.53 9.67
N ASP A 126 -2.43 40.48 8.90
CA ASP A 126 -1.75 41.67 8.38
C ASP A 126 -2.68 42.52 7.51
N ASN A 127 -3.48 41.88 6.65
CA ASN A 127 -4.48 42.56 5.85
C ASN A 127 -5.56 43.23 6.72
N LYS A 128 -6.05 42.55 7.77
CA LYS A 128 -7.00 43.14 8.72
C LYS A 128 -6.41 44.31 9.50
N VAL A 129 -5.15 44.21 9.91
CA VAL A 129 -4.43 45.28 10.62
C VAL A 129 -4.24 46.47 9.69
N LYS A 130 -3.80 46.27 8.44
CA LYS A 130 -3.69 47.31 7.41
C LYS A 130 -5.04 47.98 7.13
N ASP A 131 -6.11 47.21 7.05
CA ASP A 131 -7.48 47.73 6.88
C ASP A 131 -7.95 48.56 8.08
N PHE A 132 -7.62 48.13 9.30
CA PHE A 132 -7.99 48.87 10.50
C PHE A 132 -7.19 50.17 10.65
N ILE A 133 -5.89 50.12 10.38
CA ILE A 133 -5.01 51.30 10.43
C ILE A 133 -5.38 52.29 9.32
N SER A 134 -5.63 51.83 8.10
CA SER A 134 -6.04 52.68 6.99
C SER A 134 -7.39 53.38 7.25
N LYS A 135 -8.36 52.69 7.87
CA LYS A 135 -9.64 53.27 8.31
C LYS A 135 -9.47 54.31 9.43
N LYS A 136 -8.46 54.16 10.30
CA LYS A 136 -8.28 54.99 11.50
C LYS A 136 -7.32 56.18 11.31
N LEU A 137 -6.27 56.03 10.49
CA LEU A 137 -5.20 57.03 10.29
C LEU A 137 -5.17 57.64 8.88
N GLY A 138 -5.89 57.07 7.91
CA GLY A 138 -5.92 57.51 6.52
C GLY A 138 -4.72 57.01 5.70
N LYS A 139 -4.96 56.71 4.41
CA LYS A 139 -4.04 55.99 3.52
C LYS A 139 -2.62 56.60 3.43
N LYS A 140 -2.49 57.92 3.56
CA LYS A 140 -1.21 58.64 3.36
C LYS A 140 -0.16 58.42 4.45
N LYS A 141 -0.53 57.98 5.66
CA LYS A 141 0.42 57.71 6.76
C LYS A 141 0.81 56.24 6.90
N LEU A 142 0.09 55.34 6.23
CA LEU A 142 0.34 53.90 6.31
C LEU A 142 1.60 53.51 5.52
N ASP A 143 1.82 54.14 4.36
CA ASP A 143 2.98 53.89 3.50
C ASP A 143 4.30 54.47 4.07
N ASP A 144 4.23 55.43 5.00
CA ASP A 144 5.39 56.03 5.68
C ASP A 144 5.87 55.23 6.92
N LEU A 145 5.11 54.20 7.34
CA LEU A 145 5.32 53.43 8.58
C LEU A 145 5.79 51.98 8.35
N LEU A 146 5.92 51.58 7.09
CA LEU A 146 6.26 50.23 6.61
C LEU A 146 7.60 50.31 5.86
#